data_AF-A0A9X0ARD0-F1
#
_entry.id   AF-A0A9X0ARD0-F1
#
_cell.length_a   1.000
_cell.length_b   1.000
_cell.length_c   1.000
_cell.angle_alpha   90.00
_cell.angle_beta   90.00
_cell.angle_gamma   90.00
#
_symmetry.space_group_name_H-M   'P 1'
#
loop_
_entity.id
_entity.type
_entity.pdbx_description
1 polymer ?
#
loop_
_entity_poly.entity_id
_entity_poly.type
_entity_poly.pdbx_seq_one_letter_code
_entity_poly.pdbx_strand_id
1 'polypeptide(L)'
;MCHDHILCDPKTWKIHRAGFCKILALRGGLSTIEHMQSLRLSLFWIELNMASDLDIAPHFPAPLQHLTNPYIPKHQAKGEVYFSSICAHSNISLFLSENMLDVMRQLSVLTMTMICENEKRNLSNKTQFLRVDQTFAGLCVYPILSQLLNIQNEIHDKTEELCRIGGLLFIAQARRWFGVSPVLTNVLIAKLRRLLENEGEVWDVRVKKLRLWTLVMAGCAAATDHERAWVIETLRRDIFDWTELENVKNMWWIDELFQVGLLNIEEAIHSFRMNEL
;
A
#
# COMPACT_ATOMS: atom_id res chain seq x y z
N MET A 1 -14.21 12.35 2.65
CA MET A 1 -12.94 13.07 2.36
C MET A 1 -13.10 14.52 2.81
N CYS A 2 -12.05 15.14 3.37
CA CYS A 2 -12.08 16.58 3.68
C CYS A 2 -11.65 17.40 2.44
N HIS A 3 -12.11 18.65 2.37
CA HIS A 3 -11.80 19.56 1.26
C HIS A 3 -10.29 19.75 1.05
N ASP A 4 -9.50 19.79 2.12
CA ASP A 4 -8.06 20.08 2.01
C ASP A 4 -7.23 18.87 1.58
N HIS A 5 -7.74 17.65 1.76
CA HIS A 5 -7.17 16.45 1.15
C HIS A 5 -7.32 16.51 -0.37
N ILE A 6 -8.43 17.07 -0.87
CA ILE A 6 -8.66 17.26 -2.31
C ILE A 6 -7.73 18.36 -2.86
N LEU A 7 -7.44 19.39 -2.07
CA LEU A 7 -6.52 20.47 -2.44
C LEU A 7 -5.03 20.16 -2.22
N CYS A 8 -4.70 19.00 -1.63
CA CYS A 8 -3.33 18.59 -1.33
C CYS A 8 -2.54 19.67 -0.54
N ASP A 9 -3.13 20.27 0.51
CA ASP A 9 -2.46 21.26 1.37
C ASP A 9 -2.14 20.71 2.77
N PRO A 10 -0.91 20.20 3.00
CA PRO A 10 -0.47 19.69 4.29
C PRO A 10 -0.49 20.72 5.42
N LYS A 11 -0.34 22.03 5.12
CA LYS A 11 -0.31 23.08 6.15
C LYS A 11 -1.71 23.31 6.69
N THR A 12 -2.69 23.47 5.80
CA THR A 12 -4.09 23.65 6.18
C THR A 12 -4.63 22.43 6.91
N TRP A 13 -4.26 21.21 6.48
CA TRP A 13 -4.58 19.99 7.24
C TRP A 13 -4.07 20.02 8.68
N LYS A 14 -2.80 20.41 8.90
CA LYS A 14 -2.24 20.50 10.27
C LYS A 14 -3.04 21.46 11.15
N ILE A 15 -3.52 22.57 10.58
CA ILE A 15 -4.38 23.53 11.29
C ILE A 15 -5.72 22.89 11.65
N HIS A 16 -6.39 22.22 10.70
CA HIS A 16 -7.67 21.56 10.95
C HIS A 16 -7.57 20.41 11.95
N ARG A 17 -6.53 19.57 11.84
CA ARG A 17 -6.25 18.51 12.81
C ARG A 17 -6.01 19.09 14.21
N ALA A 18 -5.21 20.15 14.32
CA ALA A 18 -4.98 20.82 15.61
C ALA A 18 -6.28 21.42 16.19
N GLY A 19 -7.13 22.01 15.36
CA GLY A 19 -8.46 22.50 15.75
C GLY A 19 -9.36 21.36 16.25
N PHE A 20 -9.41 20.24 15.53
CA PHE A 20 -10.16 19.07 15.94
C PHE A 20 -9.66 18.48 17.27
N CYS A 21 -8.33 18.37 17.46
CA CYS A 21 -7.75 17.94 18.73
C CYS A 21 -8.17 18.85 19.90
N LYS A 22 -8.25 20.18 19.69
CA LYS A 22 -8.74 21.12 20.71
C LYS A 22 -10.22 20.91 21.04
N ILE A 23 -11.06 20.73 20.03
CA ILE A 23 -12.50 20.42 20.23
C ILE A 23 -12.66 19.11 21.01
N LEU A 24 -11.90 18.08 20.64
CA LEU A 24 -11.94 16.79 21.30
C LEU A 24 -11.47 16.88 22.75
N ALA A 25 -10.42 17.65 23.04
CA ALA A 25 -9.95 17.90 24.39
C ALA A 25 -11.03 18.60 25.24
N LEU A 26 -11.70 19.63 24.71
CA LEU A 26 -12.81 20.31 25.39
C LEU A 26 -14.00 19.38 25.65
N ARG A 27 -14.22 18.39 24.79
CA ARG A 27 -15.28 17.39 24.97
C ARG A 27 -14.95 16.36 26.06
N GLY A 28 -13.69 16.24 26.47
CA GLY A 28 -13.21 15.24 27.43
C GLY A 28 -12.39 14.11 26.80
N GLY A 29 -11.91 14.27 25.57
CA GLY A 29 -11.00 13.34 24.89
C GLY A 29 -11.68 12.30 24.01
N LEU A 30 -10.88 11.40 23.43
CA LEU A 30 -11.32 10.42 22.43
C LEU A 30 -12.38 9.44 22.97
N SER A 31 -12.27 9.06 24.25
CA SER A 31 -13.22 8.16 24.94
C SER A 31 -14.68 8.65 24.85
N THR A 32 -14.89 9.97 24.79
CA THR A 32 -16.23 10.60 24.74
C THR A 32 -16.96 10.38 23.42
N ILE A 33 -16.24 9.97 22.37
CA ILE A 33 -16.80 9.65 21.07
C ILE A 33 -16.57 8.17 20.69
N GLU A 34 -15.98 7.37 21.58
CA GLU A 34 -15.57 5.99 21.27
C GLU A 34 -16.78 5.10 20.93
N HIS A 35 -17.93 5.32 21.57
CA HIS A 35 -19.19 4.64 21.27
C HIS A 35 -19.88 5.13 19.98
N MET A 36 -19.43 6.27 19.41
CA MET A 36 -20.03 6.88 18.22
C MET A 36 -19.37 6.32 16.95
N GLN A 37 -19.83 5.14 16.51
CA GLN A 37 -19.24 4.40 15.38
C GLN A 37 -18.97 5.27 14.14
N SER A 38 -19.98 6.01 13.67
CA SER A 38 -19.86 6.85 12.47
C SER A 38 -18.78 7.92 12.60
N LEU A 39 -18.68 8.56 13.77
CA LEU A 39 -17.68 9.59 14.05
C LEU A 39 -16.27 8.99 14.17
N ARG A 40 -16.13 7.84 14.84
CA ARG A 40 -14.83 7.15 14.97
C ARG A 40 -14.30 6.65 13.63
N LEU A 41 -15.15 6.03 12.82
CA LEU A 41 -14.79 5.58 11.47
C LEU A 41 -14.45 6.77 10.57
N SER A 42 -15.23 7.85 10.61
CA SER A 42 -14.94 9.06 9.83
C SER A 42 -13.58 9.66 10.21
N LEU A 43 -13.31 9.79 11.52
CA LEU A 43 -12.03 10.29 12.01
C LEU A 43 -10.87 9.41 11.55
N PHE A 44 -11.02 8.09 11.71
CA PHE A 44 -10.02 7.10 11.30
C PHE A 44 -9.70 7.18 9.80
N TRP A 45 -10.72 7.21 8.94
CA TRP A 45 -10.52 7.29 7.50
C TRP A 45 -9.93 8.63 7.06
N ILE A 46 -10.43 9.76 7.57
CA ILE A 46 -9.89 11.09 7.24
C ILE A 46 -8.41 11.17 7.62
N GLU A 47 -8.07 10.71 8.83
CA GLU A 47 -6.69 10.73 9.29
C GLU A 47 -5.78 9.86 8.44
N LEU A 48 -6.18 8.63 8.13
CA LEU A 48 -5.34 7.71 7.36
C LEU A 48 -5.06 8.20 5.93
N ASN A 49 -6.02 8.87 5.29
CA ASN A 49 -5.79 9.49 3.98
C ASN A 49 -4.59 10.45 4.06
N MET A 50 -4.61 11.39 5.00
CA MET A 50 -3.55 12.39 5.15
C MET A 50 -2.25 11.82 5.71
N ALA A 51 -2.34 10.89 6.66
CA ALA A 51 -1.18 10.23 7.25
C ALA A 51 -0.42 9.44 6.18
N SER A 52 -1.14 8.79 5.25
CA SER A 52 -0.52 8.09 4.13
C SER A 52 0.18 9.00 3.14
N ASP A 53 -0.44 10.14 2.79
CA ASP A 53 0.15 11.10 1.84
C ASP A 53 1.46 11.71 2.36
N LEU A 54 1.60 11.78 3.68
CA LEU A 54 2.76 12.35 4.37
C LEU A 54 3.75 11.28 4.89
N ASP A 55 3.44 9.99 4.73
CA ASP A 55 4.16 8.86 5.34
C ASP A 55 4.43 9.06 6.85
N ILE A 56 3.38 9.39 7.62
CA ILE A 56 3.47 9.58 9.07
C ILE A 56 2.54 8.65 9.83
N ALA A 57 2.87 8.37 11.09
CA ALA A 57 2.02 7.59 11.97
C ALA A 57 0.70 8.37 12.26
N PRO A 58 -0.47 7.71 12.22
CA PRO A 58 -1.73 8.31 12.64
C PRO A 58 -1.68 8.75 14.11
N HIS A 59 -2.37 9.83 14.44
CA HIS A 59 -2.51 10.32 15.81
C HIS A 59 -3.48 9.50 16.63
N PHE A 60 -4.63 9.18 16.02
CA PHE A 60 -5.70 8.51 16.71
C PHE A 60 -5.56 7.00 16.50
N PRO A 61 -5.72 6.19 17.56
CA PRO A 61 -5.70 4.76 17.42
C PRO A 61 -6.88 4.29 16.55
N ALA A 62 -6.64 3.20 15.83
CA ALA A 62 -7.66 2.53 15.04
C ALA A 62 -8.86 2.14 15.93
N PRO A 63 -10.11 2.41 15.50
CA PRO A 63 -11.29 2.05 16.26
C PRO A 63 -11.64 0.56 16.08
N LEU A 64 -10.82 -0.34 16.63
CA LEU A 64 -10.88 -1.79 16.36
C LEU A 64 -12.27 -2.41 16.56
N GLN A 65 -13.01 -1.95 17.58
CA GLN A 65 -14.38 -2.39 17.86
C GLN A 65 -15.39 -2.10 16.73
N HIS A 66 -15.09 -1.13 15.86
CA HIS A 66 -15.93 -0.70 14.75
C HIS A 66 -15.46 -1.24 13.40
N LEU A 67 -14.33 -1.95 13.36
CA LEU A 67 -13.67 -2.45 12.15
C LEU A 67 -14.02 -3.92 11.83
N THR A 68 -15.21 -4.37 12.22
CA THR A 68 -15.66 -5.74 11.91
C THR A 68 -15.70 -5.97 10.41
N ASN A 69 -14.87 -6.89 9.93
CA ASN A 69 -14.72 -7.17 8.51
C ASN A 69 -15.49 -8.44 8.11
N PRO A 70 -16.55 -8.34 7.27
CA PRO A 70 -17.34 -9.50 6.85
C PRO A 70 -16.72 -10.30 5.68
N TYR A 71 -15.61 -9.82 5.11
CA TYR A 71 -14.97 -10.38 3.92
C TYR A 71 -13.74 -11.22 4.28
N ILE A 72 -12.86 -10.69 5.13
CA ILE A 72 -11.56 -11.30 5.51
C ILE A 72 -11.72 -12.72 6.07
N PRO A 73 -12.64 -13.00 7.03
CA PRO A 73 -12.79 -14.35 7.58
C PRO A 73 -13.12 -15.43 6.53
N LYS A 74 -13.77 -15.05 5.42
CA LYS A 74 -14.16 -15.99 4.35
C LYS A 74 -12.96 -16.47 3.53
N HIS A 75 -11.91 -15.66 3.46
CA HIS A 75 -10.74 -15.90 2.59
C HIS A 75 -9.43 -16.03 3.36
N GLN A 76 -9.48 -16.01 4.70
CA GLN A 76 -8.30 -16.14 5.57
C GLN A 76 -7.42 -17.33 5.16
N ALA A 77 -8.00 -18.52 5.08
CA ALA A 77 -7.24 -19.74 4.75
C ALA A 77 -6.52 -19.66 3.39
N LYS A 78 -7.16 -19.06 2.38
CA LYS A 78 -6.51 -18.84 1.07
C LYS A 78 -5.38 -17.81 1.18
N GLY A 79 -5.59 -16.76 1.94
CA GLY A 79 -4.58 -15.76 2.25
C GLY A 79 -3.35 -16.33 2.95
N GLU A 80 -3.53 -17.23 3.91
CA GLU A 80 -2.43 -17.91 4.63
C GLU A 80 -1.60 -18.82 3.70
N VAL A 81 -2.28 -19.58 2.84
CA VAL A 81 -1.60 -20.41 1.82
C VAL A 81 -0.82 -19.53 0.86
N TYR A 82 -1.41 -18.41 0.43
CA TYR A 82 -0.76 -17.46 -0.45
C TYR A 82 0.47 -16.81 0.21
N PHE A 83 0.37 -16.38 1.47
CA PHE A 83 1.49 -15.88 2.25
C PHE A 83 2.64 -16.89 2.37
N SER A 84 2.29 -18.16 2.63
CA SER A 84 3.27 -19.26 2.72
C SER A 84 4.01 -19.47 1.39
N SER A 85 3.29 -19.38 0.27
CA SER A 85 3.87 -19.45 -1.09
C SER A 85 4.85 -18.30 -1.33
N ILE A 86 4.48 -17.07 -0.97
CA ILE A 86 5.36 -15.90 -1.09
C ILE A 86 6.62 -16.09 -0.24
N CYS A 87 6.48 -16.55 1.00
CA CYS A 87 7.63 -16.82 1.88
C CYS A 87 8.59 -17.84 1.26
N ALA A 88 8.06 -18.95 0.74
CA ALA A 88 8.87 -19.98 0.07
C ALA A 88 9.55 -19.46 -1.20
N HIS A 89 8.89 -18.58 -1.95
CA HIS A 89 9.45 -18.03 -3.19
C HIS A 89 10.50 -16.94 -2.93
N SER A 90 10.29 -16.07 -1.94
CA SER A 90 11.05 -14.82 -1.76
C SER A 90 11.99 -14.82 -0.56
N ASN A 91 11.91 -15.82 0.32
CA ASN A 91 12.66 -15.90 1.58
C ASN A 91 12.46 -14.69 2.51
N ILE A 92 11.33 -13.99 2.41
CA ILE A 92 11.03 -12.80 3.23
C ILE A 92 11.05 -13.03 4.73
N SER A 93 10.80 -14.27 5.17
CA SER A 93 10.88 -14.65 6.58
C SER A 93 12.30 -14.58 7.16
N LEU A 94 13.34 -14.54 6.33
CA LEU A 94 14.72 -14.46 6.81
C LEU A 94 15.16 -13.05 7.20
N PHE A 95 14.42 -12.02 6.77
CA PHE A 95 14.85 -10.63 6.88
C PHE A 95 13.78 -9.66 7.39
N LEU A 96 12.57 -10.15 7.68
CA LEU A 96 11.51 -9.34 8.28
C LEU A 96 11.27 -9.78 9.73
N SER A 97 11.03 -8.82 10.61
CA SER A 97 10.55 -9.07 11.97
C SER A 97 9.19 -9.75 11.99
N GLU A 98 8.83 -10.35 13.13
CA GLU A 98 7.52 -10.96 13.34
C GLU A 98 6.37 -9.97 13.12
N ASN A 99 6.53 -8.72 13.58
CA ASN A 99 5.53 -7.67 13.40
C ASN A 99 5.32 -7.35 11.91
N MET A 100 6.40 -7.18 11.15
CA MET A 100 6.30 -6.94 9.71
C MET A 100 5.71 -8.15 8.98
N LEU A 101 6.12 -9.37 9.34
CA LEU A 101 5.56 -10.60 8.77
C LEU A 101 4.05 -10.72 9.02
N ASP A 102 3.55 -10.31 10.17
CA ASP A 102 2.11 -10.31 10.45
C ASP A 102 1.35 -9.32 9.56
N VAL A 103 1.89 -8.10 9.38
CA VAL A 103 1.30 -7.10 8.47
C VAL A 103 1.29 -7.62 7.03
N MET A 104 2.37 -8.24 6.58
CA MET A 104 2.48 -8.80 5.24
C MET A 104 1.59 -10.04 5.04
N ARG A 105 1.36 -10.83 6.09
CA ARG A 105 0.35 -11.91 6.09
C ARG A 105 -1.06 -11.33 5.92
N GLN A 106 -1.40 -10.28 6.65
CA GLN A 106 -2.68 -9.58 6.47
C GLN A 106 -2.82 -9.00 5.05
N LEU A 107 -1.73 -8.50 4.46
CA LEU A 107 -1.70 -8.06 3.06
C LEU A 107 -1.99 -9.23 2.08
N SER A 108 -1.48 -10.44 2.35
CA SER A 108 -1.81 -11.64 1.55
C SER A 108 -3.29 -12.00 1.65
N VAL A 109 -3.87 -11.91 2.85
CA VAL A 109 -5.31 -12.16 3.04
C VAL A 109 -6.16 -11.11 2.33
N LEU A 110 -5.77 -9.83 2.39
CA LEU A 110 -6.42 -8.77 1.61
C LEU A 110 -6.34 -9.05 0.11
N THR A 111 -5.16 -9.41 -0.38
CA THR A 111 -4.92 -9.70 -1.81
C THR A 111 -5.85 -10.81 -2.30
N MET A 112 -5.89 -11.94 -1.59
CA MET A 112 -6.79 -13.05 -1.94
C MET A 112 -8.27 -12.69 -1.78
N THR A 113 -8.63 -11.88 -0.78
CA THR A 113 -9.99 -11.38 -0.61
C THR A 113 -10.42 -10.55 -1.82
N MET A 114 -9.55 -9.65 -2.30
CA MET A 114 -9.82 -8.82 -3.47
C MET A 114 -9.97 -9.67 -4.74
N ILE A 115 -9.07 -10.64 -4.97
CA ILE A 115 -9.15 -11.55 -6.13
C ILE A 115 -10.46 -12.36 -6.09
N CYS A 116 -10.73 -13.08 -5.00
CA CYS A 116 -11.90 -13.94 -4.91
C CYS A 116 -13.23 -13.15 -4.96
N GLU A 117 -13.29 -11.98 -4.33
CA GLU A 117 -14.48 -11.14 -4.42
C GLU A 117 -14.62 -10.49 -5.80
N ASN A 118 -13.54 -10.31 -6.56
CA ASN A 118 -13.59 -9.85 -7.94
C ASN A 118 -14.10 -10.95 -8.89
N GLU A 119 -13.56 -12.17 -8.80
CA GLU A 119 -13.96 -13.32 -9.61
C GLU A 119 -15.46 -13.63 -9.50
N LYS A 120 -16.00 -13.61 -8.26
CA LYS A 120 -17.45 -13.80 -8.03
C LYS A 120 -18.31 -12.77 -8.77
N ARG A 121 -17.80 -11.57 -9.05
CA ARG A 121 -18.53 -10.54 -9.83
C ARG A 121 -18.57 -10.89 -11.29
N ASN A 122 -17.41 -11.25 -11.84
CA ASN A 122 -17.28 -11.61 -13.24
C ASN A 122 -18.22 -12.77 -13.59
N LEU A 123 -18.37 -13.73 -12.67
CA LEU A 123 -19.31 -14.85 -12.82
C LEU A 123 -20.79 -14.46 -12.67
N SER A 124 -21.12 -13.38 -11.96
CA SER A 124 -22.50 -13.01 -11.65
C SER A 124 -23.12 -11.98 -12.60
N ASN A 125 -22.39 -11.47 -13.61
CA ASN A 125 -22.83 -10.42 -14.54
C ASN A 125 -23.43 -9.16 -13.85
N LYS A 126 -23.18 -8.97 -12.55
CA LYS A 126 -23.65 -7.82 -11.76
C LYS A 126 -22.55 -6.78 -11.70
N THR A 127 -22.55 -5.89 -12.68
CA THR A 127 -21.46 -4.97 -13.07
C THR A 127 -21.14 -3.80 -12.11
N GLN A 128 -21.58 -3.75 -10.85
CA GLN A 128 -21.57 -2.45 -10.13
C GLN A 128 -21.13 -2.38 -8.66
N PHE A 129 -20.85 -3.46 -7.93
CA PHE A 129 -20.87 -3.32 -6.46
C PHE A 129 -19.56 -2.93 -5.72
N LEU A 130 -18.33 -3.14 -6.21
CA LEU A 130 -17.12 -2.80 -5.41
C LEU A 130 -16.56 -1.41 -5.68
N ARG A 131 -16.70 -0.88 -6.91
CA ARG A 131 -16.37 0.53 -7.14
C ARG A 131 -17.25 1.49 -6.34
N VAL A 132 -18.36 0.99 -5.76
CA VAL A 132 -19.32 1.77 -4.98
C VAL A 132 -19.39 1.32 -3.50
N ASP A 133 -18.91 0.13 -3.13
CA ASP A 133 -18.84 -0.27 -1.72
C ASP A 133 -17.62 0.38 -1.03
N GLN A 134 -17.76 1.67 -0.73
CA GLN A 134 -16.80 2.42 0.09
C GLN A 134 -16.52 1.73 1.43
N THR A 135 -17.44 0.89 1.90
CA THR A 135 -17.29 0.08 3.12
C THR A 135 -16.19 -0.96 2.96
N PHE A 136 -15.98 -1.54 1.77
CA PHE A 136 -14.91 -2.51 1.56
C PHE A 136 -13.54 -1.87 1.77
N ALA A 137 -13.27 -0.71 1.13
CA ALA A 137 -12.02 -0.01 1.34
C ALA A 137 -11.83 0.35 2.81
N GLY A 138 -12.87 0.93 3.43
CA GLY A 138 -12.82 1.37 4.83
C GLY A 138 -12.61 0.24 5.86
N LEU A 139 -13.10 -0.98 5.58
CA LEU A 139 -13.02 -2.13 6.50
C LEU A 139 -11.91 -3.13 6.16
N CYS A 140 -11.47 -3.22 4.91
CA CYS A 140 -10.45 -4.19 4.47
C CYS A 140 -9.08 -3.52 4.26
N VAL A 141 -9.04 -2.36 3.61
CA VAL A 141 -7.80 -1.74 3.15
C VAL A 141 -7.21 -0.83 4.23
N TYR A 142 -8.04 -0.01 4.87
CA TYR A 142 -7.60 0.98 5.86
C TYR A 142 -7.00 0.39 7.15
N PRO A 143 -7.46 -0.77 7.67
CA PRO A 143 -6.78 -1.41 8.81
C PRO A 143 -5.32 -1.78 8.52
N ILE A 144 -5.04 -2.33 7.34
CA ILE A 144 -3.66 -2.68 6.93
C ILE A 144 -2.84 -1.41 6.68
N LEU A 145 -3.43 -0.38 6.07
CA LEU A 145 -2.79 0.94 5.95
C LEU A 145 -2.38 1.49 7.32
N SER A 146 -3.27 1.39 8.31
CA SER A 146 -2.99 1.83 9.68
C SER A 146 -1.78 1.10 10.27
N GLN A 147 -1.70 -0.22 10.09
CA GLN A 147 -0.58 -1.00 10.60
C GLN A 147 0.73 -0.62 9.90
N LEU A 148 0.73 -0.53 8.57
CA LEU A 148 1.90 -0.10 7.79
C LEU A 148 2.38 1.31 8.15
N LEU A 149 1.49 2.23 8.53
CA LEU A 149 1.90 3.56 8.97
C LEU A 149 2.39 3.59 10.42
N ASN A 150 1.91 2.72 11.30
CA ASN A 150 2.35 2.68 12.70
C ASN A 150 3.68 1.94 12.89
N ILE A 151 3.91 0.85 12.14
CA ILE A 151 5.12 0.03 12.27
C ILE A 151 6.40 0.78 11.90
N GLN A 152 6.29 1.93 11.21
CA GLN A 152 7.46 2.75 10.84
C GLN A 152 8.35 3.13 12.04
N ASN A 153 7.79 3.23 13.25
CA ASN A 153 8.54 3.59 14.45
C ASN A 153 9.35 2.43 15.02
N GLU A 154 9.05 1.21 14.58
CA GLU A 154 9.67 -0.05 15.02
C GLU A 154 10.70 -0.56 14.02
N ILE A 155 10.74 0.02 12.81
CA ILE A 155 11.66 -0.39 11.76
C ILE A 155 13.06 0.11 12.06
N HIS A 156 14.00 -0.83 12.08
CA HIS A 156 15.43 -0.56 12.26
C HIS A 156 16.26 -1.01 11.06
N ASP A 157 15.70 -1.87 10.20
CA ASP A 157 16.36 -2.43 9.01
C ASP A 157 15.85 -1.76 7.73
N LYS A 158 16.76 -1.49 6.78
CA LYS A 158 16.43 -0.93 5.47
C LYS A 158 15.55 -1.87 4.63
N THR A 159 15.68 -3.18 4.79
CA THR A 159 14.90 -4.22 4.11
C THR A 159 13.45 -4.21 4.59
N GLU A 160 13.23 -4.02 5.89
CA GLU A 160 11.88 -3.83 6.42
C GLU A 160 11.24 -2.54 5.90
N GLU A 161 12.02 -1.45 5.83
CA GLU A 161 11.54 -0.20 5.27
C GLU A 161 11.18 -0.33 3.79
N LEU A 162 11.99 -1.07 3.02
CA LEU A 162 11.69 -1.42 1.63
C LEU A 162 10.36 -2.18 1.53
N CYS A 163 10.17 -3.19 2.39
CA CYS A 163 8.94 -3.99 2.45
C CYS A 163 7.71 -3.12 2.78
N ARG A 164 7.83 -2.26 3.80
CA ARG A 164 6.79 -1.33 4.23
C ARG A 164 6.39 -0.38 3.12
N ILE A 165 7.37 0.22 2.43
CA ILE A 165 7.12 1.12 1.30
C ILE A 165 6.40 0.39 0.17
N GLY A 166 6.84 -0.82 -0.19
CA GLY A 166 6.16 -1.64 -1.20
C GLY A 166 4.71 -1.96 -0.82
N GLY A 167 4.47 -2.32 0.45
CA GLY A 167 3.12 -2.52 0.99
C GLY A 167 2.25 -1.26 0.90
N LEU A 168 2.80 -0.08 1.23
CA LEU A 168 2.07 1.18 1.12
C LEU A 168 1.74 1.56 -0.33
N LEU A 169 2.65 1.30 -1.27
CA LEU A 169 2.42 1.53 -2.70
C LEU A 169 1.36 0.58 -3.27
N PHE A 170 1.37 -0.69 -2.85
CA PHE A 170 0.30 -1.64 -3.16
C PHE A 170 -1.05 -1.12 -2.64
N ILE A 171 -1.10 -0.71 -1.36
CA ILE A 171 -2.32 -0.19 -0.74
C ILE A 171 -2.80 1.11 -1.43
N ALA A 172 -1.90 1.95 -1.91
CA ALA A 172 -2.25 3.14 -2.68
C ALA A 172 -3.01 2.78 -3.97
N GLN A 173 -2.55 1.75 -4.70
CA GLN A 173 -3.25 1.26 -5.89
C GLN A 173 -4.59 0.61 -5.54
N ALA A 174 -4.66 -0.19 -4.47
CA ALA A 174 -5.91 -0.76 -3.99
C ALA A 174 -6.93 0.34 -3.64
N ARG A 175 -6.50 1.41 -2.96
CA ARG A 175 -7.35 2.58 -2.64
C ARG A 175 -7.89 3.26 -3.90
N ARG A 176 -7.04 3.52 -4.90
CA ARG A 176 -7.45 4.08 -6.19
C ARG A 176 -8.46 3.19 -6.91
N TRP A 177 -8.27 1.87 -6.85
CA TRP A 177 -9.18 0.90 -7.46
C TRP A 177 -10.60 0.94 -6.86
N PHE A 178 -10.70 1.21 -5.55
CA PHE A 178 -11.97 1.43 -4.84
C PHE A 178 -12.46 2.89 -4.88
N GLY A 179 -11.92 3.73 -5.77
CA GLY A 179 -12.42 5.08 -6.02
C GLY A 179 -11.95 6.14 -5.02
N VAL A 180 -10.97 5.84 -4.17
CA VAL A 180 -10.33 6.86 -3.33
C VAL A 180 -9.44 7.73 -4.22
N SER A 181 -9.69 9.04 -4.22
CA SER A 181 -8.90 10.02 -4.97
C SER A 181 -9.00 11.40 -4.32
N PRO A 182 -7.89 12.16 -4.16
CA PRO A 182 -6.53 11.80 -4.58
C PRO A 182 -5.87 10.76 -3.65
N VAL A 183 -4.83 10.09 -4.15
CA VAL A 183 -3.92 9.27 -3.33
C VAL A 183 -2.51 9.65 -3.73
N LEU A 184 -1.75 10.27 -2.82
CA LEU A 184 -0.42 10.77 -3.11
C LEU A 184 0.65 9.74 -2.74
N THR A 185 1.60 9.52 -3.64
CA THR A 185 2.66 8.50 -3.49
C THR A 185 4.06 9.08 -3.63
N ASN A 186 4.18 10.38 -3.89
CA ASN A 186 5.43 11.09 -4.10
C ASN A 186 6.38 11.00 -2.89
N VAL A 187 5.85 11.09 -1.66
CA VAL A 187 6.66 10.96 -0.45
C VAL A 187 7.26 9.55 -0.34
N LEU A 188 6.46 8.51 -0.64
CA LEU A 188 6.90 7.11 -0.63
C LEU A 188 7.97 6.84 -1.69
N ILE A 189 7.75 7.33 -2.92
CA ILE A 189 8.71 7.16 -4.03
C ILE A 189 10.01 7.94 -3.74
N ALA A 190 9.92 9.15 -3.19
CA ALA A 190 11.10 9.91 -2.79
C ALA A 190 11.88 9.21 -1.67
N LYS A 191 11.19 8.58 -0.71
CA LYS A 191 11.83 7.79 0.36
C LYS A 191 12.48 6.54 -0.19
N LEU A 192 11.80 5.81 -1.10
CA LEU A 192 12.36 4.66 -1.80
C LEU A 192 13.65 5.03 -2.56
N ARG A 193 13.65 6.16 -3.27
CA ARG A 193 14.83 6.65 -3.97
C ARG A 193 16.02 6.81 -3.04
N ARG A 194 15.84 7.52 -1.91
CA ARG A 194 16.91 7.70 -0.91
C ARG A 194 17.36 6.38 -0.28
N LEU A 195 16.45 5.43 -0.11
CA LEU A 195 16.76 4.11 0.43
C LEU A 195 17.68 3.34 -0.52
N LEU A 196 17.41 3.41 -1.83
CA LEU A 196 18.15 2.70 -2.88
C LEU A 196 19.46 3.40 -3.29
N GLU A 197 19.56 4.73 -3.17
CA GLU A 197 20.80 5.48 -3.41
C GLU A 197 21.95 5.07 -2.47
N ASN A 198 21.65 4.42 -1.34
CA ASN A 198 22.65 3.91 -0.42
C ASN A 198 22.97 2.44 -0.74
N GLU A 199 24.19 2.16 -1.24
CA GLU A 199 24.70 0.84 -1.69
C GLU A 199 24.86 -0.25 -0.58
N GLY A 200 24.03 -0.24 0.46
CA GLY A 200 24.07 -1.20 1.58
C GLY A 200 23.32 -2.51 1.32
N GLU A 201 22.84 -3.14 2.40
CA GLU A 201 22.11 -4.43 2.43
C GLU A 201 20.93 -4.53 1.44
N VAL A 202 20.35 -3.40 1.02
CA VAL A 202 19.25 -3.37 0.03
C VAL A 202 19.69 -3.86 -1.36
N TRP A 203 21.00 -3.83 -1.65
CA TRP A 203 21.58 -4.33 -2.88
C TRP A 203 21.90 -5.84 -2.84
N ASP A 204 21.71 -6.48 -1.69
CA ASP A 204 21.89 -7.92 -1.50
C ASP A 204 20.99 -8.73 -2.45
N VAL A 205 21.55 -9.78 -3.06
CA VAL A 205 20.84 -10.69 -3.95
C VAL A 205 19.64 -11.35 -3.25
N ARG A 206 19.71 -11.55 -1.93
CA ARG A 206 18.65 -12.16 -1.11
C ARG A 206 17.38 -11.32 -1.08
N VAL A 207 17.51 -9.99 -1.16
CA VAL A 207 16.37 -9.06 -1.13
C VAL A 207 15.94 -8.60 -2.52
N LYS A 208 16.61 -9.07 -3.58
CA LYS A 208 16.37 -8.65 -4.97
C LYS A 208 14.90 -8.79 -5.38
N LYS A 209 14.24 -9.90 -5.02
CA LYS A 209 12.82 -10.13 -5.36
C LYS A 209 11.91 -9.08 -4.72
N LEU A 210 12.12 -8.79 -3.44
CA LEU A 210 11.38 -7.75 -2.73
C LEU A 210 11.65 -6.36 -3.33
N ARG A 211 12.90 -6.08 -3.70
CA ARG A 211 13.30 -4.82 -4.34
C ARG A 211 12.62 -4.62 -5.69
N LEU A 212 12.66 -5.63 -6.56
CA LEU A 212 11.98 -5.62 -7.85
C LEU A 212 10.47 -5.43 -7.67
N TRP A 213 9.84 -6.18 -6.77
CA TRP A 213 8.41 -6.00 -6.48
C TRP A 213 8.10 -4.57 -6.01
N THR A 214 8.90 -4.02 -5.10
CA THR A 214 8.71 -2.66 -4.60
C THR A 214 8.87 -1.60 -5.70
N LEU A 215 9.84 -1.78 -6.60
CA LEU A 215 10.04 -0.90 -7.76
C LEU A 215 8.88 -1.00 -8.75
N VAL A 216 8.36 -2.19 -9.02
CA VAL A 216 7.16 -2.35 -9.87
C VAL A 216 5.95 -1.68 -9.22
N MET A 217 5.74 -1.86 -7.91
CA MET A 217 4.68 -1.14 -7.18
C MET A 217 4.86 0.38 -7.30
N ALA A 218 6.09 0.88 -7.20
CA ALA A 218 6.41 2.31 -7.35
C ALA A 218 6.10 2.81 -8.77
N GLY A 219 6.48 2.05 -9.80
CA GLY A 219 6.21 2.39 -11.20
C GLY A 219 4.72 2.43 -11.52
N CYS A 220 3.96 1.44 -11.05
CA CYS A 220 2.50 1.41 -11.15
C CYS A 220 1.85 2.59 -10.41
N ALA A 221 2.42 3.00 -9.27
CA ALA A 221 1.87 4.03 -8.42
C ALA A 221 2.36 5.47 -8.75
N ALA A 222 3.33 5.62 -9.64
CA ALA A 222 3.96 6.90 -9.98
C ALA A 222 2.97 7.88 -10.63
N ALA A 223 2.92 9.10 -10.10
CA ALA A 223 2.00 10.13 -10.58
C ALA A 223 2.63 10.95 -11.71
N THR A 224 3.95 11.14 -11.68
CA THR A 224 4.68 12.01 -12.62
C THR A 224 5.58 11.23 -13.56
N ASP A 225 5.88 11.82 -14.72
CA ASP A 225 6.83 11.23 -15.67
C ASP A 225 8.25 11.12 -15.09
N HIS A 226 8.65 12.05 -14.22
CA HIS A 226 9.94 12.02 -13.54
C HIS A 226 10.07 10.82 -12.58
N GLU A 227 9.01 10.52 -11.84
CA GLU A 227 8.96 9.33 -10.97
C GLU A 227 9.02 8.05 -11.81
N ARG A 228 8.21 7.98 -12.88
CA ARG A 228 8.20 6.83 -13.81
C ARG A 228 9.57 6.60 -14.43
N ALA A 229 10.20 7.63 -14.98
CA ALA A 229 11.51 7.56 -15.61
C ALA A 229 12.58 7.05 -14.63
N TRP A 230 12.56 7.53 -13.39
CA TRP A 230 13.49 7.05 -12.36
C TRP A 230 13.28 5.57 -12.02
N VAL A 231 12.02 5.12 -11.89
CA VAL A 231 11.74 3.69 -11.63
C VAL A 231 12.23 2.83 -12.80
N ILE A 232 11.94 3.23 -14.04
CA ILE A 232 12.36 2.52 -15.26
C ILE A 232 13.88 2.40 -15.31
N GLU A 233 14.60 3.50 -15.09
CA GLU A 233 16.07 3.50 -15.09
C GLU A 233 16.65 2.63 -13.98
N THR A 234 16.04 2.63 -12.80
CA THR A 234 16.48 1.78 -11.69
C THR A 234 16.22 0.30 -11.99
N LEU A 235 15.03 -0.05 -12.48
CA LEU A 235 14.71 -1.42 -12.90
C LEU A 235 15.64 -1.92 -14.00
N ARG A 236 15.98 -1.07 -14.97
CA ARG A 236 16.90 -1.42 -16.07
C ARG A 236 18.28 -1.86 -15.57
N ARG A 237 18.77 -1.26 -14.49
CA ARG A 237 20.06 -1.62 -13.86
C ARG A 237 19.98 -2.92 -13.07
N ASP A 238 18.80 -3.23 -12.55
CA ASP A 238 18.59 -4.33 -11.62
C ASP A 238 18.16 -5.65 -12.28
N ILE A 239 17.52 -5.55 -13.43
CA ILE A 239 17.00 -6.70 -14.18
C ILE A 239 18.05 -7.20 -15.15
N PHE A 240 18.43 -8.46 -14.99
CA PHE A 240 19.28 -9.16 -15.95
C PHE A 240 18.46 -10.02 -16.92
N ASP A 241 17.32 -10.54 -16.45
CA ASP A 241 16.41 -11.38 -17.22
C ASP A 241 14.97 -10.91 -17.05
N TRP A 242 14.22 -10.82 -18.15
CA TRP A 242 12.80 -10.44 -18.15
C TRP A 242 11.92 -11.40 -17.34
N THR A 243 12.34 -12.66 -17.19
CA THR A 243 11.64 -13.60 -16.30
C THR A 243 11.63 -13.11 -14.85
N GLU A 244 12.55 -12.21 -14.45
CA GLU A 244 12.57 -11.59 -13.12
C GLU A 244 11.39 -10.66 -12.90
N LEU A 245 10.87 -9.99 -13.94
CA LEU A 245 9.65 -9.17 -13.84
C LEU A 245 8.41 -10.06 -13.76
N GLU A 246 8.36 -11.16 -14.53
CA GLU A 246 7.27 -12.13 -14.41
C GLU A 246 7.22 -12.76 -13.00
N ASN A 247 8.39 -12.98 -12.38
CA ASN A 247 8.47 -13.47 -11.01
C ASN A 247 7.88 -12.51 -9.97
N VAL A 248 7.72 -11.22 -10.27
CA VAL A 248 7.05 -10.25 -9.38
C VAL A 248 5.59 -10.63 -9.16
N LYS A 249 4.94 -11.29 -10.13
CA LYS A 249 3.56 -11.79 -10.01
C LYS A 249 3.40 -12.92 -8.98
N ASN A 250 4.51 -13.57 -8.59
CA ASN A 250 4.52 -14.55 -7.50
C ASN A 250 4.59 -13.91 -6.09
N MET A 251 4.68 -12.58 -6.01
CA MET A 251 4.49 -11.82 -4.78
C MET A 251 3.07 -11.25 -4.73
N TRP A 252 2.77 -10.28 -3.84
CA TRP A 252 1.44 -9.66 -3.78
C TRP A 252 1.08 -8.98 -5.09
N TRP A 253 0.17 -9.62 -5.84
CA TRP A 253 -0.19 -9.23 -7.19
C TRP A 253 -1.68 -9.44 -7.47
N ILE A 254 -2.26 -8.51 -8.22
CA ILE A 254 -3.64 -8.56 -8.72
C ILE A 254 -3.61 -8.01 -10.15
N ASP A 255 -3.94 -8.84 -11.13
CA ASP A 255 -3.82 -8.48 -12.55
C ASP A 255 -4.59 -7.20 -12.88
N GLU A 256 -5.81 -7.06 -12.35
CA GLU A 256 -6.67 -5.90 -12.60
C GLU A 256 -6.11 -4.58 -12.05
N LEU A 257 -5.17 -4.63 -11.10
CA LEU A 257 -4.53 -3.43 -10.52
C LEU A 257 -3.21 -3.10 -11.19
N PHE A 258 -2.41 -4.11 -11.53
CA PHE A 258 -0.99 -3.90 -11.83
C PHE A 258 -0.57 -4.31 -13.24
N GLN A 259 -1.35 -5.12 -13.96
CA GLN A 259 -0.95 -5.63 -15.28
C GLN A 259 -0.67 -4.51 -16.29
N VAL A 260 -1.54 -3.50 -16.36
CA VAL A 260 -1.35 -2.35 -17.26
C VAL A 260 -0.10 -1.55 -16.88
N GLY A 261 0.14 -1.36 -15.58
CA GLY A 261 1.31 -0.63 -15.10
C GLY A 261 2.62 -1.36 -15.43
N LEU A 262 2.64 -2.69 -15.28
CA LEU A 262 3.79 -3.51 -15.63
C LEU A 262 4.07 -3.50 -17.14
N LEU A 263 3.04 -3.64 -17.99
CA LEU A 263 3.21 -3.54 -19.45
C LEU A 263 3.82 -2.20 -19.86
N ASN A 264 3.36 -1.09 -19.28
CA ASN A 264 3.92 0.23 -19.55
C ASN A 264 5.41 0.33 -19.12
N ILE A 265 5.79 -0.32 -18.02
CA ILE A 265 7.18 -0.40 -17.57
C ILE A 265 8.03 -1.21 -18.55
N GLU A 266 7.54 -2.38 -18.97
CA GLU A 266 8.21 -3.26 -19.93
C GLU A 266 8.42 -2.56 -21.29
N GLU A 267 7.36 -1.97 -21.84
CA GLU A 267 7.41 -1.21 -23.09
C GLU A 267 8.43 -0.07 -23.02
N ALA A 268 8.44 0.67 -21.90
CA ALA A 268 9.40 1.76 -21.72
C ALA A 268 10.84 1.23 -21.70
N ILE A 269 11.15 0.19 -20.91
CA ILE A 269 12.50 -0.40 -20.87
C ILE A 269 12.93 -0.92 -22.26
N HIS A 270 12.02 -1.51 -23.04
CA HIS A 270 12.30 -1.95 -24.41
C HIS A 270 12.61 -0.78 -25.35
N SER A 271 11.84 0.31 -25.28
CA SER A 271 12.03 1.48 -26.14
C SER A 271 13.41 2.14 -25.95
N PHE A 272 13.93 2.15 -24.72
CA PHE A 272 15.27 2.70 -24.45
C PHE A 272 16.39 1.84 -25.06
N ARG A 273 16.28 0.50 -25.04
CA ARG A 273 17.31 -0.38 -25.63
C ARG A 273 17.43 -0.25 -27.14
N MET A 274 16.33 0.04 -27.85
CA MET A 274 16.40 0.24 -29.31
C MET A 274 17.04 1.57 -29.71
N ASN A 275 17.07 2.55 -28.81
CA ASN A 275 17.68 3.86 -29.05
C ASN A 275 19.19 3.91 -28.69
N GLU A 276 19.73 2.86 -28.07
CA GLU A 276 21.15 2.72 -27.71
C GLU A 276 21.96 1.86 -28.71
N LEU A 277 21.30 1.29 -29.72
CA LEU A 277 21.89 0.49 -30.83
C LEU A 277 21.90 1.30 -32.13
#